data_AF-A0A0S8L4F4-F1
#
_entry.id   AF-A0A0S8L4F4-F1
#
_cell.length_a   1.000
_cell.length_b   1.000
_cell.length_c   1.000
_cell.angle_alpha   90.00
_cell.angle_beta   90.00
_cell.angle_gamma   90.00
#
_symmetry.space_group_name_H-M   'P 1'
#
loop_
_entity.id
_entity.type
_entity.pdbx_description
1 polymer ?
#
loop_
_entity_poly.entity_id
_entity_poly.type
_entity_poly.pdbx_seq_one_letter_code
_entity_poly.pdbx_strand_id
1 'polypeptide(L)' 'MKPNPAEYNPDPEYLRQLIASTGKTQRQVAEEILGCSERAIRMWIAGDRRFPYAVQFTLEAEVLGVL' A
#
# COMPACT_ATOMS: atom_id res chain seq x y z
N MET A 1 7.31 -11.59 4.96
CA MET A 1 7.72 -10.42 4.14
C MET A 1 8.66 -9.58 4.99
N LYS A 2 9.69 -8.96 4.43
CA LYS A 2 10.53 -7.99 5.14
C LYS A 2 10.65 -6.79 4.22
N PRO A 3 10.30 -5.57 4.65
CA PRO A 3 10.40 -4.41 3.77
C PRO A 3 11.83 -4.21 3.28
N ASN A 4 11.99 -4.21 1.96
CA ASN A 4 13.28 -4.10 1.29
C ASN A 4 13.15 -3.19 0.05
N PRO A 5 13.86 -2.04 0.01
CA PRO A 5 13.81 -1.13 -1.14
C PRO A 5 14.25 -1.77 -2.46
N ALA A 6 15.11 -2.79 -2.42
CA ALA A 6 15.53 -3.53 -3.60
C ALA A 6 14.42 -4.43 -4.18
N GLU A 7 13.37 -4.70 -3.40
CA GLU A 7 12.20 -5.51 -3.78
C GLU A 7 10.95 -4.62 -4.01
N TYR A 8 11.17 -3.35 -4.38
CA TYR A 8 10.07 -2.47 -4.76
C TYR A 8 9.27 -3.04 -5.93
N ASN A 9 7.99 -3.30 -5.68
CA ASN A 9 7.05 -3.89 -6.62
C ASN A 9 5.89 -2.91 -6.88
N PRO A 10 5.93 -2.12 -7.97
CA PRO A 10 4.87 -1.17 -8.32
C PRO A 10 3.63 -1.83 -8.95
N ASP A 11 3.51 -3.16 -8.96
CA ASP A 11 2.36 -3.85 -9.54
C ASP A 11 1.07 -3.48 -8.79
N PRO A 12 0.03 -2.99 -9.48
CA PRO A 12 -1.26 -2.70 -8.86
C PRO A 12 -1.91 -3.90 -8.18
N GLU A 13 -1.68 -5.11 -8.67
CA GLU A 13 -2.20 -6.34 -8.06
C GLU A 13 -1.50 -6.62 -6.73
N TYR A 14 -0.20 -6.36 -6.65
CA TYR A 14 0.54 -6.47 -5.40
C TYR A 14 0.01 -5.50 -4.34
N LEU A 15 -0.26 -4.25 -4.74
CA LEU A 15 -0.88 -3.26 -3.86
C LEU A 15 -2.28 -3.71 -3.39
N ARG A 16 -3.11 -4.29 -4.28
CA ARG A 16 -4.43 -4.84 -3.90
C ARG A 16 -4.30 -5.92 -2.85
N GLN A 17 -3.35 -6.84 -3.01
CA GLN A 17 -3.10 -7.92 -2.06
C GLN A 17 -2.59 -7.40 -0.71
N LEU A 18 -1.69 -6.41 -0.71
CA LEU A 18 -1.23 -5.76 0.52
C LEU A 18 -2.37 -5.10 1.28
N ILE A 19 -3.19 -4.30 0.60
CA ILE A 19 -4.36 -3.64 1.21
C ILE A 19 -5.32 -4.69 1.79
N ALA A 20 -5.63 -5.74 1.03
CA ALA A 20 -6.49 -6.83 1.52
C ALA A 20 -5.91 -7.50 2.77
N SER A 21 -4.58 -7.68 2.83
CA SER A 21 -3.88 -8.29 3.96
C SER A 21 -3.94 -7.47 5.24
N THR A 22 -4.19 -6.15 5.16
CA THR A 22 -4.40 -5.30 6.34
C THR A 22 -5.79 -5.50 6.99
N GLY A 23 -6.74 -6.12 6.28
CA GLY A 23 -8.13 -6.23 6.73
C GLY A 23 -8.90 -4.89 6.74
N LYS A 24 -8.30 -3.79 6.25
CA LYS A 24 -8.89 -2.45 6.22
C LYS A 24 -9.44 -2.10 4.83
N THR A 25 -10.42 -1.20 4.80
CA THR A 25 -10.91 -0.63 3.54
C THR A 25 -9.88 0.32 2.91
N GLN A 26 -9.97 0.58 1.61
CA GLN A 26 -9.09 1.56 0.94
C GLN A 26 -9.15 2.94 1.60
N ARG A 27 -10.32 3.37 2.06
CA ARG A 27 -10.49 4.64 2.80
C ARG A 27 -9.72 4.65 4.10
N GLN A 28 -9.85 3.60 4.92
CA GLN A 28 -9.12 3.48 6.18
C GLN A 28 -7.61 3.41 5.95
N VAL A 29 -7.15 2.67 4.94
CA VAL A 29 -5.72 2.66 4.58
C VAL A 29 -5.22 4.06 4.20
N ALA A 30 -6.00 4.81 3.43
CA ALA A 30 -5.64 6.17 3.03
C ALA A 30 -5.52 7.11 4.23
N GLU A 31 -6.53 7.11 5.12
CA GLU A 31 -6.66 8.04 6.24
C GLU A 31 -5.80 7.65 7.46
N GLU A 32 -5.82 6.37 7.84
CA GLU A 32 -5.24 5.88 9.11
C GLU A 32 -3.77 5.44 8.97
N ILE A 33 -3.34 5.01 7.77
CA ILE A 33 -2.01 4.41 7.56
C ILE A 33 -1.12 5.29 6.69
N LEU A 34 -1.61 5.68 5.51
CA LEU A 34 -0.77 6.32 4.49
C LEU A 34 -0.79 7.85 4.53
N GLY A 35 -1.77 8.46 5.21
CA GLY A 35 -1.93 9.91 5.25
C GLY A 35 -2.12 10.53 3.85
N CYS A 36 -2.85 9.84 2.97
CA CYS A 36 -3.11 10.29 1.59
C CYS A 36 -4.60 10.27 1.26
N SER A 37 -4.97 10.74 0.05
CA SER A 37 -6.37 10.67 -0.39
C SER A 37 -6.74 9.26 -0.88
N GLU A 38 -7.97 8.82 -0.64
CA GLU A 38 -8.50 7.56 -1.19
C GLU A 38 -8.40 7.53 -2.73
N ARG A 39 -8.53 8.70 -3.39
CA ARG A 39 -8.33 8.83 -4.84
C ARG A 39 -6.93 8.39 -5.27
N ALA A 40 -5.89 8.71 -4.50
CA ALA A 40 -4.52 8.32 -4.81
C ALA A 40 -4.40 6.78 -4.84
N ILE A 41 -4.95 6.11 -3.84
CA ILE A 41 -5.01 4.64 -3.78
C ILE A 41 -5.73 4.07 -5.01
N ARG A 42 -6.90 4.63 -5.38
CA ARG A 42 -7.64 4.16 -6.56
C ARG A 42 -6.82 4.31 -7.85
N MET A 43 -6.09 5.40 -8.02
CA MET A 43 -5.20 5.59 -9.19
C MET A 43 -4.04 4.59 -9.21
N TRP A 44 -3.51 4.22 -8.05
CA TRP A 44 -2.47 3.19 -7.95
C TRP A 44 -3.01 1.80 -8.28
N ILE A 45 -4.16 1.44 -7.73
CA ILE A 45 -4.84 0.17 -8.00
C ILE A 45 -5.28 0.07 -9.47
N ALA A 46 -5.70 1.17 -10.09
CA ALA A 46 -6.04 1.18 -11.52
C ALA A 46 -4.81 1.02 -12.43
N GLY A 47 -3.59 1.24 -11.90
CA GLY A 47 -2.36 1.26 -12.70
C GLY A 47 -2.13 2.59 -13.43
N ASP A 48 -3.00 3.58 -13.27
CA ASP A 48 -2.86 4.93 -13.85
C ASP A 48 -1.61 5.65 -13.34
N ARG A 49 -1.18 5.34 -12.10
CA ARG A 49 0.03 5.88 -11.48
C ARG A 49 0.74 4.80 -10.69
N ARG A 50 2.08 4.83 -10.70
CA ARG A 50 2.87 4.02 -9.74
C ARG A 50 2.78 4.65 -8.35
N PHE A 51 2.65 3.82 -7.32
CA PHE A 51 2.75 4.25 -5.93
C PHE A 51 4.21 4.33 -5.49
N PRO A 52 4.60 5.26 -4.60
CA PRO A 52 5.97 5.32 -4.09
C PRO A 52 6.34 4.09 -3.24
N TYR A 53 7.63 3.72 -3.16
CA TYR A 53 8.09 2.66 -2.25
C TYR A 53 7.70 2.90 -0.79
N ALA A 54 7.60 4.16 -0.34
CA ALA A 54 7.11 4.48 1.00
C ALA A 54 5.72 3.86 1.28
N VAL A 55 4.83 3.80 0.28
CA VAL A 55 3.52 3.15 0.42
C VAL A 55 3.67 1.64 0.56
N GLN A 56 4.56 1.01 -0.22
CA GLN A 56 4.87 -0.41 -0.08
C GLN A 56 5.37 -0.71 1.33
N PHE A 57 6.43 -0.01 1.76
CA PHE A 57 7.06 -0.18 3.05
C PHE A 57 6.05 -0.10 4.19
N THR A 58 5.22 0.94 4.19
CA THR A 58 4.24 1.16 5.27
C THR A 58 3.21 0.03 5.30
N LEU A 59 2.67 -0.41 4.15
CA LEU A 59 1.69 -1.50 4.14
C LEU A 59 2.31 -2.84 4.52
N GLU A 60 3.54 -3.13 4.10
CA GLU A 60 4.25 -4.33 4.50
C GLU A 60 4.55 -4.35 6.00
N ALA A 61 4.93 -3.20 6.57
CA ALA A 61 5.15 -3.05 8.01
C ALA A 61 3.85 -3.21 8.81
N GLU A 62 2.73 -2.69 8.30
CA GLU A 62 1.40 -2.83 8.92
C GLU A 62 0.99 -4.30 8.96
N VAL A 63 1.13 -5.02 7.85
CA VAL A 63 0.79 -6.45 7.76
C VAL A 63 1.65 -7.29 8.71
N LEU A 64 2.89 -6.88 8.96
CA LEU A 64 3.79 -7.55 9.90
C LEU A 64 3.53 -7.15 11.37
N GLY A 65 2.69 -6.16 11.63
CA GLY A 65 2.41 -5.65 12.99
C GLY A 65 3.61 -4.95 13.62
N VAL A 66 4.45 -4.29 12.81
CA VAL A 66 5.67 -3.58 13.28
C VAL A 66 5.60 -2.06 13.13
N LEU A 67 4.41 -1.53 12.85
CA LEU A 67 4.04 -0.11 12.89
C LEU A 67 3.37 0.22 14.24
#